data_AF-A0A3B9CUX3-F1
#
_entry.id   AF-A0A3B9CUX3-F1
#
_cell.length_a   1.000
_cell.length_b   1.000
_cell.length_c   1.000
_cell.angle_alpha   90.00
_cell.angle_beta   90.00
_cell.angle_gamma   90.00
#
_symmetry.space_group_name_H-M   'P 1'
#
loop_
_entity.id
_entity.type
_entity.pdbx_description
1 polymer ?
#
loop_
_entity_poly.entity_id
_entity_poly.type
_entity_poly.pdbx_seq_one_letter_code
_entity_poly.pdbx_strand_id
1 'polypeptide(L)' 'DNTFGFYGCATSKTHRAINYPVILSGGKNLGFRHGSHLHFGDNIPMSNLFVTIANQFGRPTDAFADSTGDITEVLG' A
#
# COMPACT_ATOMS: atom_id res chain seq x y z
N ASP A 1 -6.39 11.37 -13.13
CA ASP A 1 -7.10 10.26 -12.48
C ASP A 1 -7.00 10.40 -10.97
N ASN A 2 -8.12 10.68 -10.30
CA ASN A 2 -8.22 10.94 -8.86
C ASN A 2 -8.83 9.74 -8.11
N THR A 3 -9.06 8.61 -8.79
CA THR A 3 -9.66 7.41 -8.19
C THR A 3 -8.65 6.29 -8.27
N PHE A 4 -8.44 5.58 -7.16
CA PHE A 4 -7.63 4.37 -7.14
C PHE A 4 -8.50 3.18 -6.75
N GLY A 5 -8.12 2.00 -7.23
CA GLY A 5 -8.64 0.72 -6.80
C GLY A 5 -7.60 -0.01 -5.97
N PHE A 6 -8.02 -0.50 -4.79
CA PHE A 6 -7.25 -1.41 -3.96
C PHE A 6 -8.00 -2.74 -3.90
N TYR A 7 -7.36 -3.80 -4.37
CA TYR A 7 -7.93 -5.14 -4.39
C TYR A 7 -6.90 -6.15 -3.89
N GLY A 8 -7.29 -7.03 -2.98
CA GLY A 8 -6.40 -8.04 -2.43
C GLY A 8 -7.16 -9.02 -1.56
N CYS A 9 -6.45 -9.76 -0.72
CA CYS A 9 -7.04 -10.74 0.19
C CYS A 9 -6.61 -10.52 1.64
N ALA A 10 -7.41 -11.01 2.59
CA ALA A 10 -7.15 -10.90 4.03
C ALA A 10 -6.15 -11.93 4.58
N THR A 11 -5.66 -12.86 3.75
CA THR A 11 -4.73 -13.94 4.16
C THR A 11 -3.87 -14.37 2.98
N SER A 12 -2.55 -14.53 3.15
CA SER A 12 -1.67 -15.04 2.09
C SER A 12 -1.63 -16.58 2.01
N LYS A 13 -1.76 -17.25 3.17
CA LYS A 13 -1.90 -18.69 3.37
C LYS A 13 -2.87 -18.93 4.53
N THR A 14 -3.19 -20.19 4.87
CA THR A 14 -4.10 -20.59 5.97
C THR A 14 -3.85 -19.78 7.25
N HIS A 15 -4.66 -18.74 7.47
CA HIS A 15 -4.59 -17.78 8.58
C HIS A 15 -3.25 -17.03 8.76
N ARG A 16 -2.47 -16.83 7.68
CA ARG A 16 -1.26 -15.99 7.74
C ARG A 16 -1.52 -14.59 7.18
N ALA A 17 -1.35 -13.60 8.05
CA ALA A 17 -1.59 -12.19 7.84
C ALA A 17 -0.35 -11.43 7.32
N ILE A 18 0.45 -12.06 6.44
CA ILE A 18 1.73 -11.54 5.95
C ILE A 18 1.78 -11.63 4.43
N ASN A 19 2.41 -10.67 3.74
CA ASN A 19 2.64 -10.73 2.29
C ASN A 19 1.38 -11.06 1.46
N TYR A 20 0.35 -10.21 1.61
CA TYR A 20 -0.89 -10.35 0.84
C TYR A 20 -0.66 -10.02 -0.64
N PRO A 21 -1.18 -10.83 -1.58
CA PRO A 21 -1.33 -10.37 -2.95
C PRO A 21 -2.29 -9.18 -2.96
N VAL A 22 -1.79 -8.03 -3.43
CA VAL A 22 -2.52 -6.77 -3.55
C VAL A 22 -2.27 -6.19 -4.94
N ILE A 23 -3.34 -5.69 -5.55
CA ILE A 23 -3.33 -4.89 -6.77
C ILE A 23 -3.76 -3.47 -6.37
N LEU A 24 -2.88 -2.52 -6.66
CA LEU A 24 -3.17 -1.10 -6.61
C LEU A 24 -3.22 -0.57 -8.05
N SER A 25 -4.28 0.15 -8.41
CA SER A 25 -4.46 0.69 -9.76
C SER A 25 -5.12 2.07 -9.73
N GLY A 26 -4.91 2.89 -10.76
CA GLY A 26 -5.47 4.25 -10.84
C GLY A 26 -4.78 5.27 -9.93
N GLY A 27 -5.38 6.44 -9.73
CA GLY A 27 -4.85 7.45 -8.81
C GLY A 27 -3.57 8.13 -9.29
N LYS A 28 -3.37 8.24 -10.62
CA LYS A 28 -2.21 8.95 -11.20
C LYS A 28 -2.03 10.38 -10.66
N ASN A 29 -3.13 11.11 -10.44
CA ASN A 29 -3.06 12.48 -9.89
C ASN A 29 -2.81 12.50 -8.38
N LEU A 30 -2.93 11.34 -7.73
CA LEU A 30 -2.51 11.11 -6.35
C LEU A 30 -1.05 10.61 -6.32
N GLY A 31 -0.30 10.69 -7.42
CA GLY A 31 1.13 10.35 -7.46
C GLY A 31 1.47 8.86 -7.51
N PHE A 32 0.48 7.98 -7.72
CA PHE A 32 0.76 6.54 -7.86
C PHE A 32 1.32 6.20 -9.24
N ARG A 33 2.40 5.42 -9.26
CA ARG A 33 3.05 4.91 -10.46
C ARG A 33 2.82 3.40 -10.59
N HIS A 34 2.18 3.01 -11.71
CA HIS A 34 1.84 1.63 -12.01
C HIS A 34 2.89 0.93 -12.88
N GLY A 35 2.74 -0.39 -13.06
CA GLY A 35 3.59 -1.20 -13.93
C GLY A 35 4.76 -1.89 -13.20
N SER A 36 4.73 -1.95 -11.87
CA SER A 36 5.69 -2.67 -11.04
C SER A 36 5.04 -3.88 -10.36
N HIS A 37 5.86 -4.90 -10.09
CA HIS A 37 5.53 -5.98 -9.16
C HIS A 37 6.49 -5.88 -7.98
N LEU A 38 5.97 -5.43 -6.84
CA LEU A 38 6.75 -5.21 -5.62
C LEU A 38 6.54 -6.39 -4.68
N HIS A 39 7.63 -6.94 -4.17
CA HIS A 39 7.61 -8.03 -3.19
C HIS A 39 8.40 -7.58 -1.97
N PHE A 40 7.74 -7.52 -0.82
CA PHE A 40 8.31 -7.06 0.43
C PHE A 40 8.65 -8.26 1.35
N GLY A 41 9.58 -8.05 2.27
CA GLY A 41 9.86 -9.04 3.32
C GLY A 41 8.72 -9.12 4.34
N ASP A 42 8.65 -10.24 5.08
CA ASP A 42 7.64 -10.47 6.13
C ASP A 42 7.69 -9.41 7.27
N ASN A 43 8.80 -8.65 7.35
CA ASN A 43 9.03 -7.59 8.32
C ASN A 43 8.49 -6.21 7.88
N ILE A 44 7.89 -6.10 6.70
CA ILE A 44 7.27 -4.86 6.21
C ILE A 44 5.75 -4.96 6.38
N PRO A 45 5.14 -4.23 7.31
CA PRO A 45 3.70 -4.27 7.51
C PRO A 45 2.95 -3.74 6.29
N MET A 46 1.86 -4.42 5.91
CA MET A 46 0.97 -3.92 4.84
C MET A 46 0.36 -2.56 5.22
N SER A 47 0.21 -2.27 6.52
CA SER A 47 -0.26 -0.96 7.00
C SER A 47 0.60 0.22 6.53
N ASN A 48 1.88 0.01 6.19
CA ASN A 48 2.73 1.04 5.59
C ASN A 48 2.15 1.54 4.26
N LEU A 49 1.48 0.67 3.48
CA LEU A 49 0.81 1.07 2.24
C LEU A 49 -0.37 2.02 2.52
N PHE A 50 -1.09 1.82 3.63
CA PHE A 50 -2.18 2.73 4.02
C PHE A 50 -1.67 4.08 4.49
N VAL A 51 -0.49 4.14 5.11
CA VAL A 51 0.19 5.41 5.42
C VAL A 51 0.50 6.16 4.12
N THR A 52 1.10 5.50 3.12
CA THR A 52 1.31 6.10 1.79
C THR A 52 0.01 6.60 1.19
N ILE A 53 -1.04 5.78 1.17
CA ILE A 53 -2.33 6.16 0.60
C ILE A 53 -2.88 7.41 1.30
N ALA A 54 -2.91 7.44 2.64
CA ALA A 54 -3.42 8.58 3.39
C ALA A 54 -2.65 9.88 3.10
N ASN A 55 -1.31 9.79 3.00
CA ASN A 55 -0.45 10.91 2.64
C ASN A 55 -0.76 11.47 1.24
N GLN A 56 -1.05 10.60 0.26
CA GLN A 56 -1.42 11.03 -1.10
C GLN A 56 -2.80 11.71 -1.17
N PHE A 57 -3.66 11.52 -0.17
CA PHE A 57 -4.92 12.27 -0.01
C PHE A 57 -4.74 13.61 0.73
N GLY A 58 -3.51 14.04 0.97
CA GLY A 58 -3.20 15.34 1.56
C GLY A 58 -3.39 15.39 3.08
N ARG A 59 -3.46 14.24 3.76
CA ARG A 59 -3.41 14.17 5.22
C ARG A 59 -2.04 13.63 5.66
N PRO A 60 -1.17 14.48 6.23
CA PRO A 60 0.02 14.00 6.92
C PRO A 60 -0.39 12.94 7.95
N THR A 61 0.10 11.73 7.74
CA THR A 61 -0.19 10.55 8.53
C THR A 61 1.14 9.93 8.93
N ASP A 62 1.48 10.02 10.21
CA ASP A 62 2.77 9.52 10.71
C ASP A 62 2.72 8.00 10.96
N ALA A 63 1.54 7.45 11.28
CA ALA A 63 1.33 6.03 11.51
C ALA A 63 -0.13 5.60 11.32
N PHE A 64 -0.33 4.33 11.00
CA PHE A 64 -1.62 3.64 10.96
C PHE A 64 -1.43 2.18 11.43
N ALA A 65 -2.20 1.75 12.44
CA ALA A 65 -2.07 0.42 13.06
C ALA A 65 -0.59 0.08 13.39
N ASP A 66 -0.10 -1.10 12.96
CA ASP A 66 1.26 -1.56 13.22
C ASP A 66 2.29 -1.03 12.19
N SER A 67 1.98 0.06 11.47
CA SER A 67 2.90 0.62 10.48
C SER A 67 4.21 1.06 11.11
N THR A 68 5.31 0.83 10.41
CA THR A 68 6.66 1.28 10.80
C THR A 68 7.21 2.37 9.87
N GLY A 69 6.41 2.81 8.89
CA GLY A 69 6.78 3.80 7.88
C GLY A 69 5.77 3.84 6.74
N ASP A 70 6.19 4.35 5.60
CA ASP A 70 5.46 4.35 4.34
C ASP A 70 6.06 3.35 3.34
N ILE A 71 5.36 3.16 2.21
CA ILE A 71 5.86 2.46 1.03
C ILE A 71 5.86 3.49 -0.10
N THR A 72 6.98 4.15 -0.34
CA THR A 72 7.10 5.18 -1.40
C THR A 72 7.43 4.58 -2.77
N GLU A 73 7.75 3.29 -2.83
CA GLU A 73 8.05 2.54 -4.05
C GLU A 73 6.86 2.46 -5.03
N VAL A 74 5.63 2.68 -4.53
CA VAL A 74 4.41 2.78 -5.35
C VAL A 74 4.18 4.17 -5.96
N LEU A 75 5.02 5.15 -5.62
CA LEU A 75 4.92 6.53 -6.09
C LEU A 75 5.85 6.80 -7.28
N GLY A 76 5.61 7.90 -8.00
CA GLY A 76 6.50 8.42 -9.04
C GLY A 76 5.87 9.45 -9.97
#